data_AF-L8JUF0-F1
#
_entry.id   AF-L8JUF0-F1
#
_cell.length_a   1.000
_cell.length_b   1.000
_cell.length_c   1.000
_cell.angle_alpha   90.00
_cell.angle_beta   90.00
_cell.angle_gamma   90.00
#
_symmetry.space_group_name_H-M   'P 1'
#
loop_
_entity.id
_entity.type
_entity.pdbx_description
1 polymer ?
#
loop_
_entity_poly.entity_id
_entity_poly.type
_entity_poly.pdbx_seq_one_letter_code
_entity_poly.pdbx_strand_id
1 'polypeptide(L)'
;MTTQALQQYVLDAERAFERQEWLEGKELLHEALEIEPVYAQAHNHLGWLYIYHLTDYALAEMHLNLALKYAPGYHAPYIHMAQLLFDAGRLDELEALLNKATKVTGVQKSFIYNDFGRTQEVRGRYRKAISHYKLAARWSFDEREIQTIKDNIRRCRQKRWMLFW
;
A
#
# COMPACT_ATOMS: atom_id res chain seq x y z
N MET A 1 -17.21 -6.88 -23.99
CA MET A 1 -16.89 -5.58 -24.61
C MET A 1 -16.60 -4.50 -23.56
N THR A 2 -17.17 -4.55 -22.35
CA THR A 2 -16.97 -3.54 -21.28
C THR A 2 -15.58 -3.55 -20.64
N THR A 3 -14.97 -4.72 -20.39
CA THR A 3 -13.67 -4.80 -19.68
C THR A 3 -12.52 -4.13 -20.41
N GLN A 4 -12.46 -4.26 -21.75
CA GLN A 4 -11.36 -3.68 -22.54
C GLN A 4 -11.44 -2.15 -22.59
N ALA A 5 -12.65 -1.58 -22.63
CA ALA A 5 -12.86 -0.14 -22.54
C ALA A 5 -12.44 0.41 -21.16
N LEU A 6 -12.83 -0.27 -20.06
CA LEU A 6 -12.44 0.13 -18.70
C LEU A 6 -10.92 0.06 -18.47
N GLN A 7 -10.25 -0.94 -19.04
CA GLN A 7 -8.79 -1.03 -19.02
C GLN A 7 -8.13 0.12 -19.79
N GLN A 8 -8.70 0.51 -20.93
CA GLN A 8 -8.18 1.61 -21.72
C GLN A 8 -8.23 2.94 -20.95
N TYR A 9 -9.34 3.22 -20.25
CA TYR A 9 -9.44 4.39 -19.38
C TYR A 9 -8.35 4.44 -18.30
N VAL A 10 -8.06 3.31 -17.66
CA VAL A 10 -6.99 3.23 -16.65
C VAL A 10 -5.62 3.46 -17.29
N LEU A 11 -5.34 2.84 -18.44
CA LEU A 11 -4.07 3.03 -19.15
C LEU A 11 -3.87 4.48 -19.60
N ASP A 12 -4.92 5.14 -20.08
CA ASP A 12 -4.84 6.54 -20.49
C ASP A 12 -4.69 7.47 -19.28
N ALA A 13 -5.33 7.15 -18.15
CA ALA A 13 -5.09 7.85 -16.89
C ALA A 13 -3.65 7.70 -16.40
N GLU A 14 -3.06 6.50 -16.48
CA GLU A 14 -1.65 6.27 -16.16
C GLU A 14 -0.72 7.11 -17.06
N ARG A 15 -0.99 7.17 -18.36
CA ARG A 15 -0.23 8.02 -19.30
C ARG A 15 -0.38 9.52 -19.01
N ALA A 16 -1.55 9.96 -18.56
CA ALA A 16 -1.76 11.33 -18.12
C ALA A 16 -0.94 11.60 -16.84
N PHE A 17 -0.91 10.66 -15.89
CA PHE A 17 -0.08 10.76 -14.68
C PHE A 17 1.41 10.82 -14.98
N GLU A 18 1.91 10.05 -15.95
CA GLU A 18 3.29 10.13 -16.42
C GLU A 18 3.64 11.53 -16.97
N ARG A 19 2.66 12.20 -17.59
CA ARG A 19 2.75 13.58 -18.08
C ARG A 19 2.44 14.64 -17.02
N GLN A 20 2.14 14.24 -15.79
CA GLN A 20 1.70 15.09 -14.69
C GLN A 20 0.36 15.82 -14.95
N GLU A 21 -0.45 15.28 -15.85
CA GLU A 21 -1.80 15.74 -16.19
C GLU A 21 -2.81 15.16 -15.20
N TRP A 22 -2.68 15.51 -13.92
CA TRP A 22 -3.42 14.90 -12.80
C TRP A 22 -4.94 15.01 -12.94
N LEU A 23 -5.44 16.13 -13.46
CA LEU A 23 -6.86 16.38 -13.61
C LEU A 23 -7.47 15.51 -14.72
N GLU A 24 -6.80 15.43 -15.87
CA GLU A 24 -7.20 14.57 -16.99
C GLU A 24 -7.23 13.10 -16.56
N GLY A 25 -6.17 12.62 -15.91
CA GLY A 25 -6.14 11.25 -15.39
C GLY A 25 -7.26 10.98 -14.38
N LYS A 26 -7.59 11.95 -13.52
CA LYS A 26 -8.73 11.82 -12.60
C LYS A 26 -10.07 11.72 -13.34
N GLU A 27 -10.28 12.55 -14.36
CA GLU A 27 -11.50 12.56 -15.18
C GLU A 27 -11.68 11.22 -15.91
N LEU A 28 -10.62 10.69 -16.54
CA LEU A 28 -10.64 9.37 -17.18
C LEU A 28 -11.01 8.24 -16.20
N LEU A 29 -10.53 8.31 -14.97
CA LEU A 29 -10.90 7.33 -13.92
C LEU A 29 -12.36 7.49 -13.49
N HIS A 30 -12.90 8.71 -13.45
CA HIS A 30 -14.31 8.93 -13.19
C HIS A 30 -15.19 8.44 -14.34
N GLU A 31 -14.82 8.66 -15.59
CA GLU A 31 -15.53 8.11 -16.75
C GLU A 31 -15.59 6.57 -16.69
N ALA A 32 -14.49 5.91 -16.31
CA ALA A 32 -14.50 4.46 -16.08
C ALA A 32 -15.51 4.05 -14.99
N LEU A 33 -15.64 4.84 -13.92
CA LEU A 33 -16.57 4.59 -12.83
C LEU A 33 -18.02 4.97 -13.16
N GLU A 34 -18.27 5.86 -14.11
CA GLU A 34 -19.62 6.10 -14.65
C GLU A 34 -20.12 4.89 -15.43
N ILE A 35 -19.22 4.21 -16.15
CA ILE A 35 -19.53 2.98 -16.88
C ILE A 35 -19.66 1.78 -15.92
N GLU A 36 -18.72 1.64 -14.98
CA GLU A 36 -18.70 0.54 -14.01
C GLU A 36 -18.32 1.05 -12.61
N PRO A 37 -19.31 1.42 -11.77
CA PRO A 37 -19.07 1.97 -10.44
C PRO A 37 -18.31 1.05 -9.48
N VAL A 38 -18.22 -0.26 -9.77
CA VAL A 38 -17.49 -1.22 -8.92
C VAL A 38 -16.09 -1.54 -9.44
N TYR A 39 -15.59 -0.82 -10.45
CA TYR A 39 -14.30 -1.11 -11.06
C TYR A 39 -13.11 -0.79 -10.12
N ALA A 40 -12.60 -1.82 -9.46
CA ALA A 40 -11.62 -1.69 -8.40
C ALA A 40 -10.28 -1.06 -8.83
N GLN A 41 -9.86 -1.24 -10.09
CA GLN A 41 -8.62 -0.63 -10.60
C GLN A 41 -8.75 0.90 -10.65
N ALA A 42 -9.87 1.44 -11.13
CA ALA A 42 -10.07 2.88 -11.17
C ALA A 42 -10.08 3.50 -9.75
N HIS A 43 -10.77 2.85 -8.82
CA HIS A 43 -10.72 3.24 -7.40
C HIS A 43 -9.31 3.19 -6.81
N ASN A 44 -8.50 2.17 -7.13
CA ASN A 44 -7.11 2.12 -6.68
C ASN A 44 -6.29 3.31 -7.16
N HIS A 45 -6.40 3.66 -8.45
CA HIS A 45 -5.66 4.79 -9.02
C HIS A 45 -6.13 6.14 -8.48
N LEU A 46 -7.44 6.32 -8.24
CA LEU A 46 -7.94 7.50 -7.53
C LEU A 46 -7.37 7.57 -6.11
N GLY A 47 -7.37 6.45 -5.39
CA GLY A 47 -6.76 6.35 -4.06
C GLY A 47 -5.28 6.77 -4.05
N TRP A 48 -4.50 6.26 -5.00
CA TRP A 48 -3.11 6.66 -5.22
C TRP A 48 -3.00 8.16 -5.51
N LEU A 49 -3.78 8.68 -6.46
CA LEU A 49 -3.74 10.08 -6.87
C LEU A 49 -4.03 11.03 -5.69
N TYR A 50 -5.03 10.69 -4.88
CA TYR A 50 -5.40 11.46 -3.70
C TYR A 50 -4.33 11.42 -2.60
N ILE A 51 -3.57 10.32 -2.46
CA ILE A 51 -2.45 10.26 -1.52
C ILE A 51 -1.29 11.15 -1.97
N TYR A 52 -0.84 11.00 -3.23
CA TYR A 52 0.47 11.53 -3.65
C TYR A 52 0.40 12.89 -4.37
N HIS A 53 -0.75 13.27 -4.94
CA HIS A 53 -0.84 14.47 -5.79
C HIS A 53 -1.92 15.47 -5.37
N LEU A 54 -3.03 15.01 -4.79
CA LEU A 54 -4.12 15.90 -4.37
C LEU A 54 -4.22 16.06 -2.84
N THR A 55 -3.51 15.22 -2.08
CA THR A 55 -3.38 15.29 -0.62
C THR A 55 -4.73 15.28 0.13
N ASP A 56 -5.73 14.58 -0.40
CA ASP A 56 -7.02 14.36 0.25
C ASP A 56 -7.10 12.92 0.78
N TYR A 57 -6.62 12.73 2.01
CA TYR A 57 -6.54 11.40 2.61
C TYR A 57 -7.92 10.77 2.88
N ALA A 58 -8.97 11.57 3.04
CA ALA A 58 -10.32 11.05 3.25
C ALA A 58 -10.88 10.43 1.97
N LEU A 59 -10.73 11.13 0.83
CA LEU A 59 -11.10 10.59 -0.48
C LEU A 59 -10.20 9.43 -0.88
N ALA A 60 -8.90 9.49 -0.56
CA ALA A 60 -8.00 8.35 -0.78
C ALA A 60 -8.48 7.09 -0.05
N GLU A 61 -8.75 7.20 1.25
CA GLU A 61 -9.23 6.08 2.06
C GLU A 61 -10.57 5.54 1.56
N MET A 62 -11.51 6.43 1.19
CA MET A 62 -12.79 6.03 0.61
C MET A 62 -12.59 5.17 -0.64
N HIS A 63 -11.78 5.64 -1.60
CA HIS A 63 -11.55 4.92 -2.84
C HIS A 63 -10.77 3.61 -2.62
N LEU A 64 -9.77 3.58 -1.75
CA LEU A 64 -9.04 2.35 -1.42
C LEU A 64 -9.94 1.31 -0.74
N ASN A 65 -10.85 1.74 0.15
CA ASN A 65 -11.86 0.86 0.75
C ASN A 65 -12.81 0.29 -0.30
N LEU A 66 -13.24 1.09 -1.28
CA LEU A 66 -14.07 0.61 -2.39
C LEU A 66 -13.32 -0.41 -3.25
N ALA A 67 -12.05 -0.16 -3.58
CA ALA A 67 -11.22 -1.10 -4.33
C ALA A 67 -11.07 -2.44 -3.59
N LEU A 68 -10.79 -2.42 -2.28
CA LEU A 68 -10.70 -3.61 -1.45
C LEU A 68 -12.03 -4.34 -1.28
N LYS A 69 -13.15 -3.61 -1.25
CA LYS A 69 -14.50 -4.17 -1.16
C LYS A 69 -14.89 -4.91 -2.43
N TYR A 70 -14.67 -4.28 -3.59
CA TYR A 70 -15.11 -4.82 -4.88
C TYR A 70 -14.16 -5.88 -5.44
N ALA A 71 -12.87 -5.80 -5.12
CA ALA A 71 -11.90 -6.83 -5.49
C ALA A 71 -10.95 -7.17 -4.32
N PRO A 72 -11.40 -7.98 -3.34
CA PRO A 72 -10.56 -8.35 -2.19
C PRO A 72 -9.26 -9.09 -2.55
N GLY A 73 -9.22 -9.73 -3.73
CA GLY A 73 -8.05 -10.40 -4.27
C GLY A 73 -7.11 -9.49 -5.08
N TYR A 74 -7.46 -8.22 -5.28
CA TYR A 74 -6.60 -7.26 -5.97
C TYR A 74 -5.55 -6.72 -4.99
N HIS A 75 -4.27 -6.96 -5.28
CA HIS A 75 -3.21 -6.71 -4.32
C HIS A 75 -2.79 -5.23 -4.20
N ALA A 76 -2.97 -4.41 -5.24
CA ALA A 76 -2.44 -3.03 -5.26
C ALA A 76 -3.01 -2.12 -4.15
N PRO A 77 -4.33 -2.13 -3.85
CA PRO A 77 -4.91 -1.25 -2.84
C PRO A 77 -4.37 -1.50 -1.43
N TYR A 78 -3.92 -2.72 -1.14
CA TYR A 78 -3.35 -3.06 0.17
C TYR A 78 -2.08 -2.26 0.48
N ILE A 79 -1.27 -1.94 -0.53
CA ILE A 79 -0.02 -1.18 -0.34
C ILE A 79 -0.35 0.28 0.01
N HIS A 80 -1.23 0.91 -0.76
CA HIS A 80 -1.61 2.31 -0.55
C HIS A 80 -2.40 2.49 0.76
N MET A 81 -3.31 1.56 1.07
CA MET A 81 -4.03 1.60 2.33
C MET A 81 -3.10 1.35 3.53
N ALA A 82 -2.10 0.46 3.40
CA ALA A 82 -1.13 0.24 4.46
C ALA A 82 -0.32 1.50 4.77
N GLN A 83 0.11 2.24 3.75
CA GLN A 83 0.77 3.53 3.94
C GLN A 83 -0.15 4.53 4.66
N LEU A 84 -1.38 4.70 4.17
CA LEU A 84 -2.33 5.66 4.73
C LEU A 84 -2.64 5.36 6.21
N LEU A 85 -2.85 4.09 6.57
CA LEU A 85 -3.09 3.69 7.96
C LEU A 85 -1.84 3.87 8.84
N PHE A 86 -0.65 3.62 8.31
CA PHE A 86 0.59 3.83 9.04
C PHE A 86 0.80 5.31 9.35
N ASP A 87 0.65 6.18 8.34
CA ASP A 87 0.85 7.63 8.47
C ASP A 87 -0.21 8.26 9.40
N ALA A 88 -1.44 7.73 9.38
CA ALA A 88 -2.50 8.10 10.32
C ALA A 88 -2.32 7.52 11.75
N GLY A 89 -1.30 6.69 12.00
CA GLY A 89 -1.08 6.04 13.29
C GLY A 89 -2.12 4.97 13.66
N ARG A 90 -2.96 4.54 12.71
CA ARG A 90 -4.03 3.54 12.90
C ARG A 90 -3.46 2.12 12.83
N LEU A 91 -2.55 1.82 13.74
CA LEU A 91 -1.71 0.61 13.71
C LEU A 91 -2.49 -0.70 13.89
N ASP A 92 -3.61 -0.69 14.60
CA ASP A 92 -4.45 -1.88 14.80
C ASP A 92 -5.15 -2.28 13.49
N GLU A 93 -5.69 -1.29 12.77
CA GLU A 93 -6.30 -1.48 11.46
C GLU A 93 -5.28 -1.88 10.41
N LEU A 94 -4.08 -1.29 10.46
CA LEU A 94 -2.96 -1.69 9.62
C LEU A 94 -2.61 -3.17 9.84
N GLU A 95 -2.48 -3.63 11.08
CA GLU A 95 -2.17 -5.03 11.36
C GLU A 95 -3.28 -5.98 10.85
N ALA A 96 -4.55 -5.58 10.96
CA ALA A 96 -5.67 -6.34 10.37
C ALA A 96 -5.59 -6.39 8.83
N LEU A 97 -5.26 -5.26 8.19
CA LEU A 97 -5.07 -5.17 6.74
C LEU A 97 -3.91 -6.05 6.27
N LEU A 98 -2.75 -5.98 6.92
CA LEU A 98 -1.58 -6.77 6.58
C LEU A 98 -1.86 -8.28 6.72
N ASN A 99 -2.61 -8.69 7.75
CA ASN A 99 -3.06 -10.07 7.89
C ASN A 99 -3.95 -10.52 6.72
N LYS A 100 -4.83 -9.66 6.20
CA LYS A 100 -5.59 -9.95 4.97
C LYS A 100 -4.66 -10.04 3.76
N ALA A 101 -3.76 -9.07 3.59
CA ALA A 101 -2.84 -8.97 2.47
C ALA A 101 -1.98 -10.24 2.30
N THR A 102 -1.51 -10.86 3.39
CA THR A 102 -0.73 -12.12 3.33
C THR A 102 -1.45 -13.29 2.67
N LYS A 103 -2.78 -13.24 2.58
CA LYS A 103 -3.63 -14.27 1.95
C LYS A 103 -3.96 -13.96 0.49
N VAL A 104 -3.54 -12.79 -0.02
CA VAL A 104 -3.84 -12.33 -1.38
C VAL A 104 -2.74 -12.77 -2.34
N THR A 105 -3.14 -13.41 -3.44
CA THR A 105 -2.24 -13.84 -4.51
C THR A 105 -1.59 -12.63 -5.19
N GLY A 106 -0.30 -12.72 -5.50
CA GLY A 106 0.44 -11.64 -6.18
C GLY A 106 0.87 -10.48 -5.28
N VAL A 107 0.58 -10.52 -3.97
CA VAL A 107 1.09 -9.51 -3.05
C VAL A 107 2.61 -9.57 -2.94
N GLN A 108 3.24 -8.39 -2.89
CA GLN A 108 4.68 -8.27 -2.63
C GLN A 108 4.96 -8.55 -1.15
N LYS A 109 5.30 -9.81 -0.85
CA LYS A 109 5.50 -10.28 0.52
C LYS A 109 6.59 -9.50 1.28
N SER A 110 7.65 -9.05 0.60
CA SER A 110 8.70 -8.25 1.23
C SER A 110 8.12 -6.97 1.86
N PHE A 111 7.30 -6.23 1.11
CA PHE A 111 6.62 -5.02 1.60
C PHE A 111 5.67 -5.31 2.77
N ILE A 112 4.84 -6.35 2.67
CA ILE A 112 3.91 -6.71 3.76
C ILE A 112 4.65 -7.02 5.06
N TYR A 113 5.74 -7.82 4.99
CA TYR A 113 6.53 -8.11 6.19
C TYR A 113 7.34 -6.91 6.66
N ASN A 114 7.76 -6.01 5.77
CA ASN A 114 8.41 -4.76 6.16
C ASN A 114 7.46 -3.86 6.94
N ASP A 115 6.20 -3.73 6.52
CA ASP A 115 5.18 -2.95 7.24
C ASP A 115 4.76 -3.59 8.56
N PHE A 116 4.71 -4.93 8.65
CA PHE A 116 4.61 -5.59 9.95
C PHE A 116 5.80 -5.22 10.85
N GLY A 117 7.02 -5.21 10.31
CA GLY A 117 8.23 -4.79 11.01
C GLY A 117 8.11 -3.36 11.56
N ARG A 118 7.74 -2.41 10.69
CA ARG A 118 7.53 -0.99 11.05
C ARG A 118 6.46 -0.85 12.13
N THR A 119 5.33 -1.53 11.97
CA THR A 119 4.21 -1.51 12.92
C THR A 119 4.64 -1.96 14.32
N GLN A 120 5.39 -3.07 14.41
CA GLN A 120 5.87 -3.56 15.70
C GLN A 120 7.01 -2.70 16.26
N GLU A 121 7.83 -2.06 15.41
CA GLU A 121 8.86 -1.12 15.84
C GLU A 121 8.25 0.11 16.52
N VAL A 122 7.22 0.72 15.92
CA VAL A 122 6.51 1.88 16.49
C VAL A 122 5.88 1.53 17.85
N ARG A 123 5.35 0.30 17.98
CA ARG A 123 4.82 -0.21 19.26
C ARG A 123 5.89 -0.62 20.29
N GLY A 124 7.17 -0.37 20.03
CA GLY A 124 8.28 -0.74 20.92
C GLY A 124 8.57 -2.25 21.01
N ARG A 125 7.89 -3.08 20.20
CA ARG A 125 8.01 -4.55 20.20
C ARG A 125 9.19 -4.99 19.32
N TYR A 126 10.39 -4.51 19.64
CA TYR A 126 11.57 -4.65 18.76
C TYR A 126 11.96 -6.09 18.40
N ARG A 127 11.72 -7.06 19.29
CA ARG A 127 11.94 -8.48 18.97
C ARG A 127 11.02 -8.95 17.82
N LYS A 128 9.73 -8.60 17.88
CA LYS A 128 8.76 -8.92 16.82
C LYS A 128 9.09 -8.16 15.54
N ALA A 129 9.46 -6.88 15.65
CA ALA A 129 9.88 -6.07 14.51
C ALA A 129 11.05 -6.72 13.74
N ILE A 130 12.11 -7.13 14.46
CA ILE A 130 13.26 -7.82 13.86
C ILE A 130 12.85 -9.13 13.17
N SER A 131 11.94 -9.92 13.76
CA SER A 131 11.46 -11.15 13.13
C SER A 131 10.73 -10.88 11.81
N HIS A 132 9.88 -9.86 11.77
CA HIS A 132 9.19 -9.47 10.54
C HIS A 132 10.15 -8.89 9.49
N TYR A 133 11.10 -8.04 9.88
CA TYR A 133 12.13 -7.57 8.95
C TYR A 133 12.97 -8.71 8.36
N LYS A 134 13.32 -9.73 9.15
CA LYS A 134 13.99 -10.92 8.60
C LYS A 134 13.13 -11.66 7.58
N LEU A 135 11.81 -11.75 7.81
CA LEU A 135 10.90 -12.31 6.82
C LEU A 135 10.84 -11.43 5.57
N ALA A 136 10.79 -10.11 5.71
CA ALA A 136 10.82 -9.18 4.58
C ALA A 136 12.07 -9.40 3.70
N ALA A 137 13.25 -9.46 4.30
CA ALA A 137 14.51 -9.71 3.59
C ALA A 137 14.53 -11.08 2.89
N ARG A 138 13.88 -12.10 3.46
CA ARG A 138 13.78 -13.43 2.82
C ARG A 138 12.95 -13.41 1.54
N TRP A 139 11.98 -12.50 1.44
CA TRP A 139 11.10 -12.37 0.28
C TRP A 139 11.54 -11.29 -0.72
N SER A 140 12.59 -10.54 -0.40
CA SER A 140 13.15 -9.52 -1.27
C SER A 140 14.26 -10.11 -2.14
N PHE A 141 14.31 -9.68 -3.39
CA PHE A 141 15.40 -9.97 -4.33
C PHE A 141 16.15 -8.68 -4.74
N ASP A 142 15.75 -7.53 -4.21
CA ASP A 142 16.38 -6.24 -4.47
C ASP A 142 17.41 -5.93 -3.39
N GLU A 143 18.68 -5.75 -3.77
CA GLU A 143 19.77 -5.55 -2.79
C GLU A 143 19.61 -4.24 -2.01
N ARG A 144 19.01 -3.20 -2.61
CA ARG A 144 18.80 -1.91 -1.92
C ARG A 144 17.71 -2.04 -0.86
N GLU A 145 16.64 -2.76 -1.15
CA GLU A 145 15.59 -3.10 -0.19
C GLU A 145 16.16 -3.96 0.94
N ILE A 146 16.93 -5.01 0.63
CA ILE A 146 17.61 -5.86 1.62
C ILE A 146 18.52 -5.02 2.53
N GLN A 147 19.29 -4.09 1.98
CA GLN A 147 20.16 -3.21 2.76
C GLN A 147 19.36 -2.30 3.70
N THR A 148 18.28 -1.70 3.21
CA THR A 148 17.36 -0.90 4.03
C THR A 148 16.77 -1.72 5.19
N ILE A 149 16.38 -2.97 4.91
CA ILE A 149 15.85 -3.88 5.94
C ILE A 149 16.92 -4.26 6.97
N LYS A 150 18.18 -4.48 6.56
CA LYS A 150 19.30 -4.72 7.49
C LYS A 150 19.50 -3.52 8.44
N ASP A 151 19.38 -2.30 7.93
CA ASP A 151 19.50 -1.09 8.74
C ASP A 151 18.32 -0.91 9.70
N ASN A 152 17.09 -1.24 9.29
CA ASN A 152 15.93 -1.31 10.18
C ASN A 152 16.15 -2.32 11.33
N ILE A 153 16.70 -3.50 11.03
CA ILE A 153 17.06 -4.50 12.06
C ILE A 153 18.12 -3.96 13.02
N ARG A 154 19.15 -3.29 12.51
CA ARG A 154 20.21 -2.68 13.33
C ARG A 154 19.63 -1.62 14.27
N ARG A 155 18.77 -0.74 13.76
CA ARG A 155 18.05 0.27 14.54
C ARG A 155 17.20 -0.36 15.64
N CYS A 156 16.41 -1.38 15.32
CA CYS A 156 15.62 -2.11 16.32
C CYS A 156 16.47 -2.77 17.41
N ARG A 157 17.65 -3.31 17.05
CA ARG A 157 18.59 -3.88 18.03
C ARG A 157 19.08 -2.79 18.99
N GLN A 158 19.50 -1.64 18.48
CA GLN A 158 19.97 -0.52 19.30
C GLN A 158 18.87 -0.02 20.24
N LYS A 159 17.66 0.25 19.73
CA LYS A 159 16.51 0.66 20.55
C LYS A 159 16.20 -0.33 21.67
N ARG A 160 16.28 -1.63 21.37
CA ARG A 160 16.10 -2.68 22.38
C ARG A 160 17.16 -2.61 23.47
N TRP A 161 18.44 -2.43 23.12
CA TRP A 161 19.51 -2.32 24.11
C TRP A 161 19.33 -1.12 25.04
N MET A 162 18.88 0.03 24.51
CA MET A 162 18.64 1.24 25.30
C MET A 162 17.51 1.09 26.34
N LEU A 163 16.57 0.15 26.17
CA LEU A 163 15.48 -0.09 27.15
C LEU A 163 15.89 -0.97 28.34
N PHE A 164 17.11 -1.50 28.37
CA PHE A 164 17.62 -2.36 29.45
C PHE A 164 18.67 -1.65 30.34
N TRP A 165 18.74 -0.32 30.27
CA TRP A 165 19.52 0.57 31.15
C TRP A 165 18.58 1.64 31.73
#